data_AF-A0A836T3X4-F1
#
_entry.id   AF-A0A836T3X4-F1
#
_cell.length_a   1.000
_cell.length_b   1.000
_cell.length_c   1.000
_cell.angle_alpha   90.00
_cell.angle_beta   90.00
_cell.angle_gamma   90.00
#
_symmetry.space_group_name_H-M   'P 1'
#
loop_
_entity.id
_entity.type
_entity.pdbx_description
1 polymer ?
#
loop_
_entity_poly.entity_id
_entity_poly.type
_entity_poly.pdbx_seq_one_letter_code
_entity_poly.pdbx_strand_id
1 'polypeptide(L)' 'MEISEKVLAMLTRLGFTKYEVLTYWTLLVYGPSTAKEISEKSGIPYNRVYD' A
#
# COMPACT_ATOMS: atom_id res chain seq x y z
N MET A 1 -6.03 1.97 8.80
CA MET A 1 -4.73 2.49 8.35
C MET A 1 -4.96 3.86 7.78
N GLU A 2 -4.40 4.92 8.39
CA GLU A 2 -4.51 6.28 7.84
C GLU A 2 -3.20 6.65 7.15
N ILE A 3 -3.30 7.19 5.93
CA ILE A 3 -2.20 7.75 5.16
C ILE A 3 -2.52 9.22 4.91
N SER A 4 -1.55 10.11 5.17
CA SER A 4 -1.72 11.54 4.87
C SER A 4 -1.91 11.75 3.37
N GLU A 5 -2.86 12.60 2.99
CA GLU A 5 -3.09 13.00 1.60
C GLU A 5 -1.82 13.58 0.95
N LYS A 6 -0.99 14.28 1.72
CA LYS A 6 0.29 14.81 1.23
C LYS A 6 1.24 13.70 0.80
N VAL A 7 1.33 12.62 1.59
CA VAL A 7 2.19 11.46 1.29
C VAL A 7 1.66 10.73 0.07
N LEU A 8 0.35 10.48 0.01
CA LEU A 8 -0.29 9.87 -1.15
C LEU A 8 -0.03 10.67 -2.43
N ALA A 9 -0.22 12.00 -2.39
CA ALA A 9 0.02 12.87 -3.54
C ALA A 9 1.50 12.88 -3.98
N MET A 10 2.44 12.87 -3.04
CA MET A 10 3.87 12.82 -3.34
C MET A 10 4.28 11.50 -4.00
N LEU A 11 3.82 10.37 -3.48
CA LEU A 11 4.13 9.06 -4.06
C LEU A 11 3.52 8.89 -5.44
N THR A 12 2.28 9.36 -5.64
CA THR A 12 1.66 9.38 -6.97
C THR A 12 2.46 10.21 -7.97
N ARG A 13 3.01 11.37 -7.54
CA ARG A 13 3.90 12.19 -8.40
C ARG A 13 5.22 11.52 -8.74
N LEU A 14 5.68 10.59 -7.91
CA LEU A 14 6.86 9.77 -8.19
C LEU A 14 6.57 8.59 -9.13
N GLY A 15 5.30 8.39 -9.52
CA GLY A 15 4.88 7.36 -10.45
C GLY A 15 4.26 6.13 -9.80
N PHE A 16 4.13 6.09 -8.47
CA PHE A 16 3.45 5.00 -7.79
C PHE A 16 1.94 5.03 -8.08
N THR A 17 1.39 3.87 -8.39
CA THR A 17 -0.04 3.62 -8.42
C THR A 17 -0.61 3.61 -7.00
N LYS A 18 -1.93 3.80 -6.90
CA LYS A 18 -2.62 3.72 -5.60
C LYS A 18 -2.38 2.40 -4.87
N TYR A 19 -2.27 1.29 -5.59
CA TYR A 19 -2.03 -0.02 -4.98
C TYR A 19 -0.59 -0.14 -4.45
N GLU A 20 0.41 0.26 -5.22
CA GLU A 20 1.80 0.24 -4.74
C GLU A 20 1.99 1.11 -3.50
N VAL A 21 1.36 2.30 -3.46
CA VAL A 21 1.39 3.17 -2.27
C VAL A 21 0.80 2.46 -1.05
N LEU A 22 -0.37 1.85 -1.19
CA LEU A 22 -1.04 1.19 -0.09
C LEU A 22 -0.30 -0.07 0.37
N THR A 23 0.27 -0.84 -0.57
CA THR A 23 1.13 -2.01 -0.27
C THR A 23 2.35 -1.57 0.53
N TYR A 24 3.08 -0.56 0.04
CA TYR A 24 4.25 -0.01 0.72
C TYR A 24 3.92 0.54 2.11
N TRP A 25 2.83 1.32 2.22
CA TRP A 25 2.39 1.87 3.49
C TRP A 25 2.02 0.79 4.50
N THR A 26 1.42 -0.31 4.03
CA THR A 26 1.06 -1.46 4.89
C THR A 26 2.29 -2.13 5.47
N LEU A 27 3.33 -2.32 4.66
CA LEU A 27 4.61 -2.88 5.12
C LEU A 27 5.32 -1.94 6.11
N LEU A 28 5.24 -0.63 5.90
CA LEU A 28 5.78 0.37 6.83
C LEU A 28 5.09 0.34 8.19
N VAL A 29 3.76 0.21 8.22
CA VAL A 29 2.96 0.25 9.46
C VAL A 29 3.02 -1.08 10.22
N TYR A 30 2.95 -2.21 9.51
CA TYR A 30 2.77 -3.53 10.12
C TYR A 30 4.01 -4.43 10.03
N GLY A 31 5.09 -3.97 9.38
CA GLY A 31 6.29 -4.76 9.17
C GLY A 31 6.12 -5.87 8.10
N PRO A 32 7.08 -6.81 8.03
CA PRO A 32 7.00 -7.94 7.11
C PRO A 32 5.65 -8.64 7.20
N SER A 33 4.95 -8.70 6.07
CA SER A 33 3.60 -9.26 5.98
C SER A 33 3.49 -10.10 4.70
N THR A 34 2.73 -11.17 4.77
CA THR A 34 2.36 -11.98 3.61
C THR A 34 1.40 -11.20 2.70
N ALA A 35 1.28 -11.59 1.42
CA ALA A 35 0.35 -10.94 0.52
C ALA A 35 -1.12 -11.01 0.99
N LYS A 36 -1.47 -12.08 1.72
CA LYS A 36 -2.80 -12.23 2.31
C LYS A 36 -3.03 -11.16 3.38
N GLU A 37 -2.08 -11.01 4.29
CA GLU A 37 -2.15 -9.99 5.34
C GLU A 37 -2.12 -8.59 4.75
N ILE A 38 -1.36 -8.34 3.69
CA ILE A 38 -1.36 -7.04 3.01
C ILE A 38 -2.75 -6.77 2.44
N SER A 39 -3.34 -7.72 1.71
CA SER A 39 -4.68 -7.56 1.14
C SER A 39 -5.73 -7.27 2.21
N GLU A 40 -5.70 -8.01 3.32
CA GLU A 40 -6.64 -7.84 4.45
C GLU A 40 -6.45 -6.51 5.18
N LYS A 41 -5.21 -6.07 5.42
CA LYS A 41 -4.90 -4.83 6.16
C LYS A 41 -5.08 -3.57 5.31
N SER A 42 -4.79 -3.64 4.02
CA SER A 42 -4.79 -2.50 3.10
C SER A 42 -6.09 -2.33 2.31
N GLY A 43 -6.91 -3.39 2.21
CA GLY A 43 -8.10 -3.43 1.35
C GLY A 43 -7.81 -3.55 -0.14
N ILE A 44 -6.55 -3.77 -0.52
CA ILE A 44 -6.14 -4.02 -1.91
C ILE A 44 -6.51 -5.46 -2.29
N PRO A 45 -7.02 -5.71 -3.52
CA PRO A 45 -7.23 -7.08 -3.99
C PRO A 45 -5.94 -7.92 -3.96
N TYR A 46 -6.01 -9.16 -3.48
CA TYR A 46 -4.84 -10.03 -3.31
C TYR A 46 -3.97 -10.16 -4.57
N ASN A 47 -4.58 -10.23 -5.75
CA ASN A 47 -3.87 -10.31 -7.03
C ASN A 47 -3.07 -9.04 -7.35
N ARG A 48 -3.47 -7.88 -6.84
CA ARG A 48 -2.80 -6.59 -7.03
C ARG A 48 -1.62 -6.36 -6.08
N VAL A 49 -1.36 -7.28 -5.15
CA VAL A 49 -0.22 -7.16 -4.22
C VAL A 49 1.12 -7.44 -4.91
N TYR A 50 1.10 -8.18 -6.03
CA TYR A 50 2.28 -8.56 -6.81
C TYR A 50 2.37 -7.89 -8.19
N ASP A 51 1.44 -6.98 -8.48
CA ASP A 51 1.52 -6.12 -9.67
C ASP A 51 2.75 -5.20 -9.57
#